data_AF-A0A934IZ66-F1
#
_entry.id   AF-A0A934IZ66-F1
#
_cell.length_a   1.000
_cell.length_b   1.000
_cell.length_c   1.000
_cell.angle_alpha   90.00
_cell.angle_beta   90.00
_cell.angle_gamma   90.00
#
_symmetry.space_group_name_H-M   'P 1'
#
loop_
_entity.id
_entity.type
_entity.pdbx_description
1 polymer ?
#
loop_
_entity_poly.entity_id
_entity_poly.type
_entity_poly.pdbx_seq_one_letter_code
_entity_poly.pdbx_strand_id
1 'polypeptide(L)'
;MRKIVGSLIIVALIFLTGCQTQEPSEADRTRFIHENNLESAIELSEQGAYYYFLESTDKVHIYVLKGMESAKFVSSHTELPKTDEPLYLGGLYPGYVGIYLTSKEIIDSTKKVRFIINNETFDYDFSNQNALVIKNKQITNYNFIIEFIDNKGTVLYKYYNGPISSTHD
;
A
#
# COMPACT_ATOMS: atom_id res chain seq x y z
N MET A 1 32.34 44.87 -23.41
CA MET A 1 32.45 43.66 -22.57
C MET A 1 31.10 43.40 -21.92
N ARG A 2 30.61 42.17 -22.07
CA ARG A 2 29.27 41.70 -21.71
C ARG A 2 29.09 41.59 -20.20
N LYS A 3 27.99 42.08 -19.64
CA LYS A 3 27.48 41.66 -18.33
C LYS A 3 26.36 40.63 -18.56
N ILE A 4 26.73 39.36 -18.66
CA ILE A 4 25.79 38.23 -18.57
C ILE A 4 25.82 37.80 -17.10
N VAL A 5 25.10 38.53 -16.24
CA VAL A 5 24.91 38.15 -14.84
C VAL A 5 23.45 38.43 -14.53
N GLY A 6 22.60 37.47 -14.88
CA GLY A 6 21.15 37.59 -14.69
C GLY A 6 20.40 36.29 -14.97
N SER A 7 21.00 35.37 -15.73
CA SER A 7 20.32 34.12 -16.12
C SER A 7 20.68 32.90 -15.27
N LEU A 8 21.65 32.96 -14.36
CA LEU A 8 22.05 31.78 -13.58
C LEU A 8 21.22 31.55 -12.31
N ILE A 9 20.59 32.59 -11.74
CA ILE A 9 19.81 32.47 -10.49
C ILE A 9 18.40 31.90 -10.75
N ILE A 10 17.86 32.09 -11.95
CA ILE A 10 16.51 31.63 -12.30
C ILE A 10 16.47 30.11 -12.55
N VAL A 11 17.56 29.53 -13.08
CA VAL A 11 17.64 28.08 -13.33
C VAL A 11 17.74 27.28 -12.01
N ALA A 12 18.33 27.86 -10.96
CA ALA A 12 18.40 27.21 -9.65
C ALA A 12 17.05 27.18 -8.91
N LEU A 13 16.12 28.11 -9.17
CA LEU A 13 14.79 28.10 -8.55
C LEU A 13 13.83 27.08 -9.18
N ILE A 14 14.01 26.70 -10.44
CA ILE A 14 13.13 25.75 -11.13
C ILE A 14 13.33 24.32 -10.59
N PHE A 15 14.55 23.98 -10.13
CA PHE A 15 14.85 22.66 -9.53
C PHE A 15 14.43 22.51 -8.06
N LEU A 16 14.01 23.59 -7.39
CA LEU A 16 13.52 23.55 -6.00
C LEU A 16 12.00 23.40 -5.88
N THR A 17 11.27 23.35 -6.99
CA THR A 17 9.90 22.83 -7.00
C THR A 17 9.95 21.31 -6.92
N GLY A 18 10.45 20.81 -5.80
CA GLY A 18 10.22 19.43 -5.41
C GLY A 18 8.74 19.14 -5.61
N CYS A 19 8.43 18.10 -6.37
CA CYS A 19 7.12 17.49 -6.37
C CYS A 19 6.81 17.05 -4.93
N GLN A 20 6.33 17.98 -4.10
CA GLN A 20 5.64 17.65 -2.89
C GLN A 20 4.36 16.97 -3.34
N THR A 21 4.32 15.65 -3.24
CA THR A 21 3.05 14.91 -3.19
C THR A 21 2.29 15.47 -2.00
N GLN A 22 1.39 16.40 -2.28
CA GLN A 22 0.59 17.07 -1.27
C GLN A 22 -0.42 16.06 -0.71
N GLU A 23 -0.36 15.84 0.61
CA GLU A 23 -1.25 14.89 1.29
C GLU A 23 -2.70 15.40 1.27
N PRO A 24 -3.71 14.50 1.26
CA PRO A 24 -5.11 14.89 1.39
C PRO A 24 -5.35 15.71 2.67
N SER A 25 -6.18 16.75 2.60
CA SER A 25 -6.52 17.53 3.79
C SER A 25 -7.44 16.76 4.74
N GLU A 26 -7.53 17.18 6.00
CA GLU A 26 -8.46 16.63 7.00
C GLU A 26 -9.92 16.68 6.52
N ALA A 27 -10.31 17.77 5.85
CA ALA A 27 -11.64 17.93 5.30
C ALA A 27 -11.93 16.95 4.17
N ASP A 28 -10.92 16.68 3.32
CA ASP A 28 -11.03 15.69 2.26
C ASP A 28 -11.12 14.29 2.84
N ARG A 29 -10.32 13.98 3.86
CA ARG A 29 -10.36 12.70 4.57
C ARG A 29 -11.73 12.45 5.19
N THR A 30 -12.25 13.44 5.92
CA THR A 30 -13.57 13.36 6.57
C THR A 30 -14.68 13.16 5.56
N ARG A 31 -14.69 13.94 4.47
CA ARG A 31 -15.68 13.78 3.40
C ARG A 31 -15.59 12.40 2.76
N PHE A 32 -14.39 11.92 2.47
CA PHE A 32 -14.16 10.61 1.86
C PHE A 32 -14.66 9.46 2.73
N ILE A 33 -14.38 9.52 4.04
CA ILE A 33 -14.87 8.55 5.03
C ILE A 33 -16.39 8.54 5.03
N HIS A 34 -17.03 9.71 5.10
CA HIS A 34 -18.48 9.82 5.17
C HIS A 34 -19.19 9.37 3.88
N GLU A 35 -18.70 9.81 2.71
CA GLU A 35 -19.30 9.45 1.41
C GLU A 35 -19.22 7.95 1.10
N ASN A 36 -18.22 7.26 1.66
CA ASN A 36 -17.99 5.82 1.43
C ASN A 36 -18.35 4.94 2.64
N ASN A 37 -18.91 5.52 3.71
CA ASN A 37 -19.24 4.83 4.97
C ASN A 37 -18.06 4.04 5.57
N LEU A 38 -16.89 4.69 5.70
CA LEU A 38 -15.64 4.08 6.15
C LEU A 38 -15.36 4.27 7.64
N GLU A 39 -16.36 4.67 8.44
CA GLU A 39 -16.17 4.97 9.87
C GLU A 39 -15.69 3.76 10.69
N SER A 40 -16.00 2.55 10.23
CA SER A 40 -15.53 1.29 10.83
C SER A 40 -14.32 0.68 10.13
N ALA A 41 -13.78 1.32 9.09
CA ALA A 41 -12.64 0.81 8.35
C ALA A 41 -11.35 0.99 9.15
N ILE A 42 -10.38 0.09 8.95
CA ILE A 42 -9.03 0.28 9.46
C ILE A 42 -8.31 1.29 8.56
N GLU A 43 -7.91 2.42 9.14
CA GLU A 43 -7.15 3.47 8.46
C GLU A 43 -5.64 3.27 8.68
N LEU A 44 -4.87 3.23 7.59
CA LEU A 44 -3.41 3.30 7.60
C LEU A 44 -2.95 4.49 6.75
N SER A 45 -2.03 5.30 7.27
CA SER A 45 -1.42 6.42 6.55
C SER A 45 0.00 6.08 6.12
N GLU A 46 0.31 6.26 4.84
CA GLU A 46 1.64 6.03 4.28
C GLU A 46 1.97 7.07 3.20
N GLN A 47 2.86 8.02 3.53
CA GLN A 47 3.45 9.03 2.64
C GLN A 47 2.47 9.67 1.65
N GLY A 48 1.54 10.46 2.18
CA GLY A 48 0.57 11.21 1.39
C GLY A 48 -0.55 10.39 0.76
N ALA A 49 -0.77 9.17 1.24
CA ALA A 49 -1.96 8.39 0.97
C ALA A 49 -2.56 7.82 2.26
N TYR A 50 -3.89 7.73 2.29
CA TYR A 50 -4.64 7.02 3.31
C TYR A 50 -5.26 5.76 2.71
N TYR A 51 -5.12 4.64 3.41
CA TYR A 51 -5.69 3.35 3.03
C TYR A 51 -6.77 2.98 4.02
N TYR A 52 -7.91 2.54 3.50
CA TYR A 52 -9.05 2.09 4.30
C TYR A 52 -9.39 0.66 3.94
N PHE A 53 -9.35 -0.22 4.94
CA PHE A 53 -9.71 -1.62 4.82
C PHE A 53 -11.04 -1.84 5.52
N LEU A 54 -12.08 -2.11 4.74
CA LEU A 54 -13.43 -2.36 5.22
C LEU A 54 -13.84 -3.80 4.94
N GLU A 55 -13.92 -4.61 6.00
CA GLU A 55 -14.47 -5.96 5.91
C GLU A 55 -16.01 -5.89 5.94
N SER A 56 -16.63 -6.54 4.95
CA SER A 56 -18.08 -6.76 4.85
C SER A 56 -18.38 -8.25 5.01
N THR A 57 -19.66 -8.63 4.98
CA THR A 57 -20.09 -10.01 5.21
C THR A 57 -19.41 -11.02 4.26
N ASP A 58 -19.29 -10.67 2.98
CA ASP A 58 -18.83 -11.55 1.90
C ASP A 58 -17.65 -10.98 1.10
N LYS A 59 -17.13 -9.81 1.47
CA LYS A 59 -16.08 -9.09 0.71
C LYS A 59 -15.18 -8.29 1.63
N VAL A 60 -13.99 -8.00 1.12
CA VAL A 60 -13.12 -6.94 1.65
C VAL A 60 -13.05 -5.82 0.62
N HIS A 61 -13.30 -4.59 1.07
CA HIS A 61 -13.15 -3.39 0.27
C HIS A 61 -11.89 -2.64 0.70
N ILE A 62 -11.05 -2.30 -0.27
CA ILE A 62 -9.82 -1.54 -0.03
C ILE A 62 -9.92 -0.23 -0.79
N TYR A 63 -9.99 0.88 -0.05
CA TYR A 63 -10.02 2.23 -0.60
C TYR A 63 -8.68 2.92 -0.39
N VAL A 64 -8.22 3.67 -1.40
CA VAL A 64 -7.01 4.49 -1.29
C VAL A 64 -7.36 5.94 -1.60
N LEU A 65 -7.03 6.87 -0.69
CA LEU A 65 -7.14 8.31 -0.88
C LEU A 65 -5.73 8.90 -1.04
N LYS A 66 -5.39 9.39 -2.24
CA LYS A 66 -4.07 9.94 -2.57
C LYS A 66 -4.16 11.24 -3.40
N GLY A 67 -3.29 12.20 -3.09
CA GLY A 67 -3.00 13.39 -3.91
C GLY A 67 -4.18 14.35 -4.20
N MET A 68 -3.91 15.39 -5.01
CA MET A 68 -4.89 16.28 -5.66
C MET A 68 -4.48 16.48 -7.13
N GLU A 69 -5.29 16.02 -8.09
CA GLU A 69 -5.21 16.52 -9.49
C GLU A 69 -6.48 17.32 -9.81
N SER A 70 -6.34 18.63 -10.00
CA SER A 70 -7.41 19.49 -10.58
C SER A 70 -8.80 19.31 -9.94
N ALA A 71 -8.87 19.26 -8.61
CA ALA A 71 -10.09 19.10 -7.81
C ALA A 71 -10.80 17.73 -7.90
N LYS A 72 -10.13 16.68 -8.38
CA LYS A 72 -10.62 15.29 -8.26
C LYS A 72 -9.58 14.39 -7.59
N PHE A 73 -10.05 13.59 -6.64
CA PHE A 73 -9.27 12.59 -5.91
C PHE A 73 -9.02 11.38 -6.80
N VAL A 74 -7.83 10.81 -6.73
CA VAL A 74 -7.58 9.48 -7.29
C VAL A 74 -7.96 8.47 -6.20
N SER A 75 -9.23 8.07 -6.19
CA SER A 75 -9.68 6.93 -5.41
C SER A 75 -9.50 5.67 -6.24
N SER A 76 -8.91 4.64 -5.63
CA SER A 76 -9.00 3.28 -6.14
C SER A 76 -9.79 2.44 -5.16
N HIS A 77 -10.65 1.60 -5.71
CA HIS A 77 -11.49 0.67 -4.98
C HIS A 77 -11.20 -0.72 -5.54
N THR A 78 -11.04 -1.69 -4.65
CA THR A 78 -10.95 -3.09 -5.04
C THR A 78 -11.89 -3.89 -4.17
N GLU A 79 -12.80 -4.60 -4.82
CA GLU A 79 -13.63 -5.62 -4.17
C GLU A 79 -12.98 -6.97 -4.37
N LEU A 80 -12.76 -7.68 -3.26
CA LEU A 80 -12.23 -9.03 -3.28
C LEU A 80 -13.27 -9.94 -2.64
N PRO A 81 -13.72 -11.00 -3.35
CA PRO A 81 -14.69 -11.94 -2.79
C PRO A 81 -14.06 -12.66 -1.61
N LYS A 82 -14.83 -12.90 -0.55
CA LYS A 82 -14.34 -13.66 0.60
C LYS A 82 -14.06 -15.10 0.15
N THR A 83 -12.79 -15.48 0.11
CA THR A 83 -12.33 -16.84 -0.23
C THR A 83 -11.95 -17.60 1.04
N ASP A 84 -11.70 -18.91 0.90
CA ASP A 84 -11.12 -19.73 1.96
C ASP A 84 -9.66 -19.35 2.26
N GLU A 85 -9.04 -18.50 1.44
CA GLU A 85 -7.70 -17.99 1.69
C GLU A 85 -7.70 -16.93 2.79
N PRO A 86 -6.69 -16.93 3.67
CA PRO A 86 -6.63 -16.04 4.83
C PRO A 86 -6.20 -14.59 4.48
N LEU A 87 -5.96 -14.28 3.21
CA LEU A 87 -5.29 -13.08 2.74
C LEU A 87 -6.05 -12.39 1.60
N TYR A 88 -6.13 -11.06 1.68
CA TYR A 88 -6.67 -10.17 0.66
C TYR A 88 -5.61 -9.14 0.26
N LEU A 89 -5.51 -8.88 -1.04
CA LEU A 89 -4.57 -7.91 -1.61
C LEU A 89 -5.26 -6.84 -2.45
N GLY A 90 -5.06 -5.57 -2.11
CA GLY A 90 -5.61 -4.44 -2.86
C GLY A 90 -4.72 -3.22 -2.79
N GLY A 91 -5.16 -2.11 -3.38
CA GLY A 91 -4.32 -0.92 -3.47
C GLY A 91 -3.00 -1.18 -4.22
N LEU A 92 -3.04 -2.06 -5.23
CA LEU A 92 -1.89 -2.46 -6.03
C LEU A 92 -1.55 -1.38 -7.05
N TYR A 93 -0.59 -0.51 -6.72
CA TYR A 93 -0.06 0.50 -7.64
C TYR A 93 1.46 0.55 -7.54
N PRO A 94 2.18 1.08 -8.55
CA PRO A 94 3.63 1.10 -8.52
C PRO A 94 4.17 1.70 -7.20
N GLY A 95 4.94 0.90 -6.48
CA GLY A 95 5.51 1.23 -5.19
C GLY A 95 4.78 0.65 -3.96
N TYR A 96 3.56 0.11 -4.09
CA TYR A 96 2.69 -0.17 -2.94
C TYR A 96 1.79 -1.40 -3.11
N VAL A 97 1.59 -2.12 -2.00
CA VAL A 97 0.62 -3.23 -1.87
C VAL A 97 -0.08 -3.13 -0.52
N GLY A 98 -1.42 -3.07 -0.53
CA GLY A 98 -2.24 -3.22 0.66
C GLY A 98 -2.54 -4.70 0.94
N ILE A 99 -2.34 -5.11 2.19
CA ILE A 99 -2.52 -6.47 2.70
C ILE A 99 -3.59 -6.42 3.78
N TYR A 100 -4.53 -7.35 3.73
CA TYR A 100 -5.52 -7.56 4.79
C TYR A 100 -5.66 -9.05 5.10
N LEU A 101 -5.50 -9.41 6.37
CA LEU A 101 -5.68 -10.78 6.87
C LEU A 101 -7.05 -10.94 7.51
N THR A 102 -7.71 -12.06 7.23
CA THR A 102 -8.99 -12.43 7.86
C THR A 102 -8.84 -13.55 8.89
N SER A 103 -7.78 -14.34 8.83
CA SER A 103 -7.54 -15.44 9.77
C SER A 103 -6.97 -14.92 11.09
N LYS A 104 -7.78 -14.96 12.15
CA LYS A 104 -7.35 -14.61 13.52
C LYS A 104 -6.16 -15.44 13.99
N GLU A 105 -6.13 -16.73 13.64
CA GLU A 105 -5.02 -17.62 13.99
C GLU A 105 -3.69 -17.12 13.41
N ILE A 106 -3.71 -16.71 12.14
CA ILE A 106 -2.51 -16.17 11.48
C ILE A 106 -2.19 -14.78 12.04
N ILE A 107 -3.18 -13.92 12.27
CA ILE A 107 -2.98 -12.58 12.84
C ILE A 107 -2.29 -12.67 14.22
N ASP A 108 -2.82 -13.48 15.13
CA ASP A 108 -2.34 -13.58 16.51
C ASP A 108 -0.92 -14.18 16.57
N SER A 109 -0.63 -15.10 15.64
CA SER A 109 0.63 -15.83 15.56
C SER A 109 1.71 -15.06 14.78
N THR A 110 1.33 -14.18 13.87
CA THR A 110 2.27 -13.40 13.05
C THR A 110 2.93 -12.30 13.86
N LYS A 111 4.24 -12.18 13.73
CA LYS A 111 5.02 -11.04 14.24
C LYS A 111 5.58 -10.18 13.11
N LYS A 112 5.95 -10.81 12.00
CA LYS A 112 6.51 -10.11 10.85
C LYS A 112 5.85 -10.58 9.58
N VAL A 113 5.67 -9.63 8.67
CA VAL A 113 5.39 -9.92 7.26
C VAL A 113 6.67 -9.71 6.48
N ARG A 114 7.11 -10.75 5.80
CA ARG A 114 8.27 -10.71 4.90
C ARG A 114 7.79 -10.58 3.47
N PHE A 115 8.24 -9.52 2.82
CA PHE A 115 8.01 -9.26 1.41
C PHE A 115 9.25 -9.64 0.61
N ILE A 116 9.08 -10.45 -0.44
CA ILE A 116 10.19 -10.84 -1.31
C ILE A 116 9.86 -10.40 -2.73
N ILE A 117 10.74 -9.59 -3.32
CA ILE A 117 10.63 -9.09 -4.68
C ILE A 117 12.03 -9.00 -5.28
N ASN A 118 12.21 -9.43 -6.53
CA ASN A 118 13.51 -9.43 -7.22
C ASN A 118 14.67 -10.06 -6.41
N ASN A 119 14.41 -11.16 -5.69
CA ASN A 119 15.35 -11.84 -4.77
C ASN A 119 15.81 -11.01 -3.56
N GLU A 120 15.21 -9.85 -3.31
CA GLU A 120 15.42 -9.05 -2.11
C GLU A 120 14.29 -9.29 -1.11
N THR A 121 14.64 -9.21 0.18
CA THR A 121 13.74 -9.52 1.30
C THR A 121 13.58 -8.29 2.18
N PHE A 122 12.33 -7.98 2.53
CA PHE A 122 11.95 -6.83 3.36
C PHE A 122 11.01 -7.30 4.47
N ASP A 123 11.42 -7.15 5.72
CA ASP A 123 10.60 -7.53 6.87
C ASP A 123 9.86 -6.30 7.42
N TYR A 124 8.55 -6.43 7.63
CA TYR A 124 7.65 -5.43 8.20
C TYR A 124 7.10 -5.98 9.53
N ASP A 125 7.03 -5.14 10.56
CA ASP A 125 6.32 -5.51 11.79
C ASP A 125 4.82 -5.54 11.50
N PHE A 126 4.16 -6.61 11.95
CA PHE A 126 2.74 -6.84 11.75
C PHE A 126 2.00 -7.08 13.06
N SER A 127 2.70 -6.93 14.20
CA SER A 127 2.18 -7.31 15.50
C SER A 127 0.87 -6.56 15.84
N ASN A 128 -0.19 -7.33 16.14
CA ASN A 128 -1.54 -6.85 16.53
C ASN A 128 -2.26 -6.02 15.46
N GLN A 129 -1.96 -6.26 14.19
CA GLN A 129 -2.64 -5.63 13.06
C GLN A 129 -3.19 -6.72 12.15
N ASN A 130 -4.33 -6.47 11.53
CA ASN A 130 -4.89 -7.31 10.47
C ASN A 130 -4.74 -6.65 9.09
N ALA A 131 -4.16 -5.45 9.02
CA ALA A 131 -3.87 -4.73 7.79
C ALA A 131 -2.42 -4.25 7.77
N LEU A 132 -1.81 -4.19 6.58
CA LEU A 132 -0.48 -3.61 6.36
C LEU A 132 -0.41 -2.98 4.97
N VAL A 133 0.30 -1.87 4.86
CA VAL A 133 0.69 -1.30 3.56
C VAL A 133 2.18 -1.55 3.38
N ILE A 134 2.52 -2.39 2.41
CA ILE A 134 3.90 -2.59 2.00
C ILE A 134 4.25 -1.50 1.01
N LYS A 135 5.24 -0.69 1.37
CA LYS A 135 5.87 0.25 0.47
C LYS A 135 7.21 -0.29 -0.01
N ASN A 136 7.33 -0.48 -1.32
CA ASN A 136 8.57 -0.87 -1.95
C ASN A 136 8.62 -0.37 -3.41
N LYS A 137 9.58 0.52 -3.71
CA LYS A 137 9.74 1.11 -5.06
C LYS A 137 9.96 0.08 -6.17
N GLN A 138 10.36 -1.14 -5.83
CA GLN A 138 10.57 -2.21 -6.79
C GLN A 138 9.25 -2.84 -7.27
N ILE A 139 8.14 -2.57 -6.58
CA ILE A 139 6.78 -2.93 -7.02
C ILE A 139 6.48 -2.11 -8.29
N THR A 140 6.88 -2.66 -9.42
CA THR A 140 6.64 -2.10 -10.76
C THR A 140 5.86 -3.10 -11.62
N ASN A 141 5.87 -4.36 -11.19
CA ASN A 141 5.07 -5.46 -11.68
C ASN A 141 4.40 -6.14 -10.47
N TYR A 142 3.51 -7.10 -10.75
CA TYR A 142 2.76 -7.81 -9.72
C TYR A 142 3.43 -9.14 -9.31
N ASN A 143 4.77 -9.25 -9.43
CA ASN A 143 5.49 -10.48 -9.11
C ASN A 143 6.19 -10.37 -7.75
N PHE A 144 5.62 -10.96 -6.72
CA PHE A 144 6.19 -10.93 -5.37
C PHE A 144 5.69 -12.08 -4.51
N ILE A 145 6.40 -12.34 -3.41
CA ILE A 145 6.00 -13.28 -2.36
C ILE A 145 5.73 -12.52 -1.07
N ILE A 146 4.72 -12.95 -0.33
CA ILE A 146 4.44 -12.49 1.02
C ILE A 146 4.50 -13.72 1.94
N GLU A 147 5.35 -13.66 2.97
CA GLU A 147 5.47 -14.68 4.02
C GLU A 147 5.05 -14.09 5.37
N PHE A 148 4.22 -14.81 6.11
CA PHE A 148 3.78 -14.44 7.46
C PHE A 148 4.57 -15.26 8.46
N ILE A 149 5.32 -14.58 9.34
CA ILE A 149 6.37 -15.18 10.14
C ILE A 149 6.08 -15.00 11.63
N ASP A 150 6.17 -16.09 12.38
CA ASP A 150 6.00 -16.09 13.84
C ASP A 150 7.22 -15.52 14.60
N ASN A 151 7.17 -15.53 15.93
CA ASN A 151 8.27 -15.06 16.77
C ASN A 151 9.53 -15.95 16.75
N LYS A 152 9.44 -17.18 16.22
CA LYS A 152 10.55 -18.14 16.09
C LYS A 152 11.19 -18.10 14.71
N GLY A 153 10.62 -17.33 13.77
CA GLY A 153 11.08 -17.30 12.38
C GLY A 153 10.41 -18.35 11.48
N THR A 154 9.37 -19.03 11.96
CA THR A 154 8.59 -20.02 11.19
C THR A 154 7.67 -19.30 10.21
N VAL A 155 7.63 -19.75 8.95
CA VAL A 155 6.64 -19.29 7.97
C VAL A 155 5.31 -20.01 8.23
N LEU A 156 4.29 -19.24 8.61
CA LEU A 156 2.94 -19.71 8.90
C LEU A 156 2.07 -19.79 7.64
N TYR A 157 2.21 -18.80 6.77
CA TYR A 157 1.49 -18.69 5.51
C TYR A 157 2.38 -18.03 4.46
N LYS A 158 2.21 -18.45 3.21
CA LYS A 158 2.98 -17.94 2.07
C LYS A 158 2.04 -17.70 0.90
N TYR A 159 2.07 -16.49 0.37
CA TYR A 159 1.33 -16.09 -0.83
C TYR A 159 2.31 -15.76 -1.96
N TYR A 160 1.94 -16.16 -3.18
CA TYR A 160 2.69 -15.84 -4.39
C TYR A 160 1.78 -15.04 -5.33
N ASN A 161 2.21 -13.81 -5.64
CA ASN A 161 1.62 -13.02 -6.72
C ASN A 161 2.50 -13.16 -7.96
N GLY A 162 1.93 -13.57 -9.08
CA GLY A 162 2.64 -13.66 -10.35
C GLY A 162 2.12 -14.80 -11.22
N PRO A 163 2.55 -14.88 -12.49
CA PRO A 163 2.28 -16.05 -13.30
C PRO A 163 2.92 -17.25 -12.62
N ILE A 164 2.12 -18.28 -12.32
CA ILE A 164 2.62 -19.58 -11.89
C ILE A 164 3.54 -20.05 -13.02
N SER A 165 4.86 -20.00 -12.83
CA SER A 165 5.74 -20.66 -13.79
C SER A 165 5.45 -22.14 -13.65
N SER A 166 4.79 -22.71 -14.66
CA SER A 166 4.73 -24.14 -14.86
C SER A 166 6.15 -24.62 -15.18
N THR A 167 6.98 -24.74 -14.16
CA THR A 167 8.23 -25.48 -14.21
C THR A 167 8.08 -26.58 -13.19
N HIS A 168 7.47 -27.67 -13.65
CA HIS A 168 8.05 -28.98 -13.38
C HIS A 168 9.53 -28.89 -13.73
N ASP A 169 10.40 -29.08 -12.74
CA ASP A 169 11.49 -30.05 -12.72
C ASP A 169 12.22 -30.02 -11.37
#